data_AF-A0AA35VD53-F1
#
_entry.id   AF-A0AA35VD53-F1
#
_cell.length_a   1.000
_cell.length_b   1.000
_cell.length_c   1.000
_cell.angle_alpha   90.00
_cell.angle_beta   90.00
_cell.angle_gamma   90.00
#
_symmetry.space_group_name_H-M   'P 1'
#
loop_
_entity.id
_entity.type
_entity.pdbx_description
1 polymer ?
#
loop_
_entity_poly.entity_id
_entity_poly.type
_entity_poly.pdbx_seq_one_letter_code
_entity_poly.pdbx_strand_id
1 'polypeptide(L)'
;MESKKKPLEETNKNKEEKSKIIPWEDFQQELARLSSLSSALHEANQKKSIIREKLNSLVQVEAESLKWSNGLDEMREKLEARKLLMGNMSMRSKAVREKTKKQEEQLNSEIRSLLMVGSALSVATSRLQEANKSLRGEKGYAHHLKNLQKLLRMQQQFMASQISLLYPVKVVCGHTRKHDVQKSLDATLTISGHLSVHPFTKMNFLTDKKEALSSATALGYIAHAVSLLALYIKVPLRYPIRLGASRTYICDYTPPLVESIPEFTSTKPIEFPLFLEGKETTRSAYAVFLLNKDLEQLLNFIGVESLGPRHVLANFRELLNNIVSHEYINS
;
A
#
# COMPACT_ATOMS: atom_id res chain seq x y z
N MET A 1 69.05 -8.36 -47.41
CA MET A 1 69.64 -9.38 -48.29
C MET A 1 70.33 -8.66 -49.43
N GLU A 2 71.64 -8.46 -49.25
CA GLU A 2 72.69 -8.91 -50.18
C GLU A 2 72.67 -8.18 -51.53
N SER A 3 73.53 -7.17 -51.71
CA SER A 3 74.92 -7.33 -52.15
C SER A 3 75.02 -8.03 -53.51
N LYS A 4 75.29 -7.27 -54.56
CA LYS A 4 76.35 -7.59 -55.55
C LYS A 4 76.51 -6.48 -56.58
N LYS A 5 77.53 -5.66 -56.36
CA LYS A 5 78.36 -5.09 -57.43
C LYS A 5 78.90 -6.24 -58.28
N LYS A 6 78.82 -6.14 -59.60
CA LYS A 6 79.81 -6.74 -60.50
C LYS A 6 80.18 -5.75 -61.61
N PRO A 7 81.46 -5.72 -62.03
CA PRO A 7 82.07 -4.62 -62.74
C PRO A 7 82.04 -4.82 -64.25
N LEU A 8 82.28 -3.73 -64.96
CA LEU A 8 82.61 -3.69 -66.39
C LEU A 8 83.78 -4.63 -66.70
N GLU A 9 83.57 -5.54 -67.65
CA GLU A 9 84.65 -6.16 -68.43
C GLU A 9 84.69 -5.49 -69.80
N GLU A 10 85.61 -4.52 -69.91
CA GLU A 10 86.19 -4.12 -71.17
C GLU A 10 86.97 -5.31 -71.72
N THR A 11 86.52 -5.88 -72.85
CA THR A 11 87.35 -6.78 -73.65
C THR A 11 87.75 -6.05 -74.93
N ASN A 12 88.87 -5.34 -74.79
CA ASN A 12 89.79 -5.04 -75.89
C ASN A 12 90.14 -6.34 -76.62
N LYS A 13 89.50 -6.57 -77.78
CA LYS A 13 90.02 -7.52 -78.76
C LYS A 13 90.59 -6.74 -79.94
N ASN A 14 91.89 -6.52 -79.82
CA ASN A 14 92.85 -6.47 -80.92
C ASN A 14 92.41 -7.46 -82.01
N LYS A 15 92.01 -6.94 -83.17
CA LYS A 15 92.07 -7.69 -84.41
C LYS A 15 93.08 -6.99 -85.31
N GLU A 16 94.27 -7.56 -85.23
CA GLU A 16 95.36 -7.49 -86.20
C GLU A 16 94.89 -7.05 -87.58
N GLU A 17 95.36 -5.88 -87.97
CA GLU A 17 95.35 -5.42 -89.36
C GLU A 17 96.11 -6.46 -90.19
N LYS A 18 95.37 -7.30 -90.92
CA LYS A 18 95.90 -7.86 -92.17
C LYS A 18 96.16 -6.67 -93.09
N SER A 19 97.38 -6.13 -93.04
CA SER A 19 97.88 -5.17 -94.00
C SER A 19 97.90 -5.85 -95.37
N LYS A 20 96.78 -5.75 -96.09
CA LYS A 20 96.74 -6.07 -97.52
C LYS A 20 97.75 -5.15 -98.20
N ILE A 21 98.82 -5.71 -98.75
CA ILE A 21 99.73 -4.99 -99.65
C ILE A 21 98.95 -4.78 -100.94
N ILE A 22 98.50 -3.54 -101.13
CA ILE A 22 97.65 -3.11 -102.22
C ILE A 22 98.58 -2.54 -103.32
N PRO A 23 98.49 -2.96 -104.59
CA PRO A 23 99.25 -2.34 -105.69
C PRO A 23 98.92 -0.85 -105.78
N TRP A 24 99.90 -0.02 -106.18
CA TRP A 24 99.82 1.46 -106.11
C TRP A 24 98.58 2.06 -106.80
N GLU A 25 98.03 1.37 -107.79
CA GLU A 25 96.81 1.73 -108.52
C GLU A 25 95.53 1.58 -107.67
N ASP A 26 95.52 0.65 -106.72
CA ASP A 26 94.38 0.36 -105.82
C ASP A 26 94.51 1.08 -104.45
N PHE A 27 95.68 1.65 -104.14
CA PHE A 27 95.95 2.35 -102.86
C PHE A 27 95.09 3.59 -102.68
N GLN A 28 94.85 4.33 -103.77
CA GLN A 28 93.88 5.42 -103.80
C GLN A 28 92.45 4.93 -103.55
N GLN A 29 92.11 3.72 -104.01
CA GLN A 29 90.79 3.14 -103.87
C GLN A 29 90.52 2.65 -102.43
N GLU A 30 91.54 2.13 -101.74
CA GLU A 30 91.45 1.74 -100.33
C GLU A 30 91.54 2.95 -99.37
N LEU A 31 92.29 4.02 -99.71
CA LEU A 31 92.20 5.30 -98.99
C LEU A 31 90.85 5.99 -99.19
N ALA A 32 90.27 5.90 -100.39
CA ALA A 32 88.90 6.35 -100.65
C ALA A 32 87.87 5.50 -99.88
N ARG A 33 88.11 4.19 -99.71
CA ARG A 33 87.28 3.33 -98.86
C ARG A 33 87.40 3.69 -97.39
N LEU A 34 88.60 3.89 -96.86
CA LEU A 34 88.82 4.25 -95.46
C LEU A 34 88.29 5.66 -95.15
N SER A 35 88.43 6.62 -96.07
CA SER A 35 87.82 7.94 -95.91
C SER A 35 86.29 7.89 -96.03
N SER A 36 85.76 7.02 -96.89
CA SER A 36 84.30 6.78 -96.97
C SER A 36 83.77 6.08 -95.72
N LEU A 37 84.50 5.09 -95.18
CA LEU A 37 84.13 4.39 -93.95
C LEU A 37 84.30 5.27 -92.71
N SER A 38 85.32 6.12 -92.65
CA SER A 38 85.49 7.08 -91.55
C SER A 38 84.44 8.18 -91.61
N SER A 39 84.07 8.65 -92.81
CA SER A 39 82.96 9.56 -93.03
C SER A 39 81.63 8.92 -92.63
N ALA A 40 81.36 7.68 -93.05
CA ALA A 40 80.16 6.93 -92.67
C ALA A 40 80.10 6.64 -91.16
N LEU A 41 81.24 6.33 -90.53
CA LEU A 41 81.34 6.16 -89.08
C LEU A 41 81.11 7.48 -88.34
N HIS A 42 81.64 8.60 -88.86
CA HIS A 42 81.39 9.93 -88.32
C HIS A 42 79.91 10.30 -88.44
N GLU A 43 79.29 10.07 -89.59
CA GLU A 43 77.86 10.28 -89.82
C GLU A 43 76.99 9.39 -88.91
N ALA A 44 77.39 8.12 -88.71
CA ALA A 44 76.71 7.21 -87.78
C ALA A 44 76.86 7.67 -86.32
N ASN A 45 78.01 8.19 -85.93
CA ASN A 45 78.24 8.73 -84.59
C ASN A 45 77.49 10.06 -84.36
N GLN A 46 77.40 10.92 -85.36
CA GLN A 46 76.55 12.12 -85.33
C GLN A 46 75.07 11.73 -85.17
N LYS A 47 74.59 10.78 -85.99
CA LYS A 47 73.22 10.23 -85.86
C LYS A 47 72.98 9.64 -84.47
N LYS A 48 73.93 8.88 -83.92
CA LYS A 48 73.87 8.34 -82.55
C LYS A 48 73.80 9.45 -81.49
N SER A 49 74.55 10.55 -81.65
CA SER A 49 74.48 11.71 -80.75
C SER A 49 73.10 12.35 -80.77
N ILE A 50 72.59 12.64 -81.97
CA ILE A 50 71.26 13.23 -82.18
C ILE A 50 70.17 12.33 -81.58
N ILE A 51 70.28 11.01 -81.75
CA ILE A 51 69.34 10.05 -81.15
C ILE A 51 69.46 10.04 -79.63
N ARG A 52 70.67 10.09 -79.05
CA ARG A 52 70.84 10.19 -77.59
C ARG A 52 70.24 11.47 -77.02
N GLU A 53 70.45 12.60 -77.67
CA GLU A 53 69.87 13.88 -77.23
C GLU A 53 68.34 13.84 -77.28
N LYS A 54 67.76 13.31 -78.36
CA LYS A 54 66.32 13.11 -78.48
C LYS A 54 65.77 12.09 -77.47
N LEU A 55 66.50 11.02 -77.20
CA LEU A 55 66.12 10.03 -76.18
C LEU A 55 66.14 10.67 -74.79
N ASN A 56 67.18 11.43 -74.47
CA ASN A 56 67.30 12.12 -73.18
C ASN A 56 66.21 13.17 -73.00
N SER A 57 65.85 13.92 -74.06
CA SER A 57 64.73 14.87 -73.98
C SER A 57 63.39 14.17 -73.80
N LEU A 58 63.15 13.04 -74.48
CA LEU A 58 61.95 12.22 -74.30
C LEU A 58 61.87 11.62 -72.89
N VAL A 59 62.96 11.05 -72.38
CA VAL A 59 63.02 10.49 -71.02
C VAL A 59 62.77 11.57 -69.98
N GLN A 60 63.28 12.79 -70.19
CA GLN A 60 63.02 13.92 -69.30
C GLN A 60 61.53 14.30 -69.29
N VAL A 61 60.91 14.40 -70.48
CA VAL A 61 59.47 14.69 -70.63
C VAL A 61 58.62 13.59 -69.99
N GLU A 62 59.01 12.32 -70.15
CA GLU A 62 58.31 11.18 -69.58
C GLU A 62 58.46 11.15 -68.04
N ALA A 63 59.65 11.43 -67.52
CA ALA A 63 59.88 11.54 -66.07
C ALA A 63 59.07 12.68 -65.45
N GLU A 64 58.94 13.82 -66.14
CA GLU A 64 58.06 14.90 -65.72
C GLU A 64 56.60 14.45 -65.77
N SER A 65 56.14 13.89 -66.88
CA SER A 65 54.76 13.37 -67.03
C SER A 65 54.38 12.38 -65.94
N LEU A 66 55.27 11.47 -65.57
CA LEU A 66 55.08 10.53 -64.46
C LEU A 66 54.98 11.23 -63.11
N LYS A 67 55.80 12.26 -62.85
CA LYS A 67 55.68 13.08 -61.62
C LYS A 67 54.32 13.78 -61.54
N TRP A 68 53.86 14.35 -62.65
CA TRP A 68 52.54 14.98 -62.73
C TRP A 68 51.42 13.96 -62.49
N SER A 69 51.50 12.78 -63.10
CA SER A 69 50.52 11.69 -62.89
C SER A 69 50.47 11.26 -61.42
N ASN A 70 51.62 10.98 -60.81
CA ASN A 70 51.70 10.58 -59.41
C ASN A 70 51.09 11.64 -58.48
N GLY A 71 51.35 12.92 -58.75
CA GLY A 71 50.75 14.03 -57.99
C GLY A 71 49.22 14.10 -58.13
N LEU A 72 48.69 13.84 -59.33
CA LEU A 72 47.24 13.76 -59.55
C LEU A 72 46.62 12.55 -58.84
N ASP A 73 47.30 11.40 -58.84
CA ASP A 73 46.85 10.19 -58.16
C ASP A 73 46.79 10.39 -56.63
N GLU A 74 47.81 11.00 -56.02
CA GLU A 74 47.77 11.36 -54.60
C GLU A 74 46.61 12.31 -54.26
N MET A 75 46.35 13.31 -55.12
CA MET A 75 45.22 14.21 -54.91
C MET A 75 43.88 13.49 -55.05
N ARG A 76 43.76 12.55 -55.98
CA ARG A 76 42.58 11.69 -56.15
C ARG A 76 42.35 10.82 -54.91
N GLU A 77 43.38 10.18 -54.38
CA GLU A 77 43.26 9.38 -53.15
C GLU A 77 42.82 10.23 -51.95
N LYS A 78 43.42 11.41 -51.76
CA LYS A 78 43.02 12.34 -50.70
C LYS A 78 41.56 12.79 -50.84
N LEU A 79 41.10 13.02 -52.07
CA LEU A 79 39.71 13.40 -52.35
C LEU A 79 38.75 12.26 -52.02
N GLU A 80 39.06 11.03 -52.44
CA GLU A 80 38.21 9.86 -52.13
C GLU A 80 38.17 9.56 -50.62
N ALA A 81 39.31 9.67 -49.92
CA ALA A 81 39.35 9.55 -48.47
C ALA A 81 38.46 10.59 -47.77
N ARG A 82 38.50 11.85 -48.24
CA ARG A 82 37.66 12.92 -47.70
C ARG A 82 36.18 12.70 -48.03
N LYS A 83 35.86 12.20 -49.22
CA LYS A 83 34.50 11.85 -49.63
C LYS A 83 33.92 10.73 -48.76
N LEU A 84 34.72 9.70 -48.46
CA LEU A 84 34.34 8.61 -47.57
C LEU A 84 34.13 9.09 -46.13
N LEU A 85 35.01 9.97 -45.62
CA LEU A 85 34.83 10.59 -44.31
C LEU A 85 33.55 11.41 -44.24
N MET A 86 33.27 12.26 -45.24
CA MET A 86 32.01 13.01 -45.30
C MET A 86 30.79 12.09 -45.37
N GLY A 87 30.87 11.00 -46.13
CA GLY A 87 29.84 9.96 -46.18
C GLY A 87 29.58 9.35 -44.81
N ASN A 88 30.63 8.90 -44.13
CA ASN A 88 30.55 8.32 -42.78
C ASN A 88 30.02 9.32 -41.75
N MET A 89 30.44 10.58 -41.81
CA MET A 89 29.95 11.64 -40.92
C MET A 89 28.47 11.96 -41.17
N SER A 90 28.04 12.00 -42.43
CA SER A 90 26.62 12.16 -42.80
C SER A 90 25.77 11.00 -42.29
N MET A 91 26.24 9.77 -42.47
CA MET A 91 25.56 8.57 -41.95
C MET A 91 25.47 8.58 -40.42
N ARG A 92 26.55 8.93 -39.71
CA ARG A 92 26.53 9.08 -38.24
C ARG A 92 25.56 10.17 -37.79
N SER A 93 25.55 11.33 -38.45
CA SER A 93 24.61 12.42 -38.14
C SER A 93 23.15 11.98 -38.34
N LYS A 94 22.84 11.28 -39.44
CA LYS A 94 21.51 10.71 -39.69
C LYS A 94 21.10 9.71 -38.62
N ALA A 95 21.99 8.78 -38.26
CA ALA A 95 21.73 7.80 -37.21
C ALA A 95 21.48 8.44 -35.84
N VAL A 96 22.23 9.48 -35.48
CA VAL A 96 22.00 10.25 -34.24
C VAL A 96 20.65 10.96 -34.29
N ARG A 97 20.30 11.62 -35.40
CA ARG A 97 18.98 12.27 -35.56
C ARG A 97 17.82 11.28 -35.45
N GLU A 98 17.96 10.07 -35.99
CA GLU A 98 16.91 9.05 -35.84
C GLU A 98 16.79 8.55 -34.40
N LYS A 99 17.92 8.38 -33.69
CA LYS A 99 17.88 8.00 -32.27
C LYS A 99 17.21 9.08 -31.42
N THR A 100 17.52 10.36 -31.64
CA THR A 100 16.88 11.46 -30.90
C THR A 100 15.38 11.55 -31.22
N LYS A 101 14.98 11.35 -32.47
CA LYS A 101 13.56 11.28 -32.85
C LYS A 101 12.81 10.14 -32.16
N LYS A 102 13.40 8.94 -32.12
CA LYS A 102 12.81 7.79 -31.41
C LYS A 102 12.65 8.07 -29.91
N GLN A 103 13.64 8.70 -29.28
CA GLN A 103 13.54 9.11 -27.88
C GLN A 103 12.46 10.17 -27.66
N GLU A 104 12.34 11.14 -28.56
CA GLU A 104 11.29 12.16 -28.51
C GLU A 104 9.88 11.56 -28.66
N GLU A 105 9.70 10.60 -29.57
CA GLU A 105 8.45 9.85 -29.75
C GLU A 105 8.11 9.01 -28.50
N GLN A 106 9.10 8.35 -27.90
CA GLN A 106 8.93 7.60 -26.64
C GLN A 106 8.49 8.52 -25.51
N LEU A 107 9.20 9.64 -25.28
CA LEU A 107 8.85 10.62 -24.27
C LEU A 107 7.45 11.21 -24.50
N ASN A 108 7.10 11.52 -25.75
CA ASN A 108 5.77 12.01 -26.08
C ASN A 108 4.67 10.97 -25.77
N SER A 109 4.94 9.69 -25.98
CA SER A 109 4.02 8.62 -25.61
C SER A 109 3.85 8.49 -24.09
N GLU A 110 4.94 8.62 -23.33
CA GLU A 110 4.93 8.60 -21.87
C GLU A 110 4.17 9.81 -21.29
N ILE A 111 4.41 11.01 -21.81
CA ILE A 111 3.71 12.25 -21.42
C ILE A 111 2.19 12.09 -21.65
N ARG A 112 1.77 11.53 -22.80
CA ARG A 112 0.36 11.26 -23.08
C ARG A 112 -0.23 10.26 -22.08
N SER A 113 0.50 9.20 -21.76
CA SER A 113 0.05 8.20 -20.78
C SER A 113 -0.09 8.82 -19.37
N LEU A 114 0.86 9.65 -18.95
CA LEU A 114 0.81 10.36 -17.67
C LEU A 114 -0.35 11.35 -17.60
N LEU A 115 -0.65 12.06 -18.69
CA LEU A 115 -1.80 12.96 -18.76
C LEU A 115 -3.13 12.20 -18.62
N MET A 116 -3.25 11.04 -19.25
CA MET A 116 -4.43 10.17 -19.11
C MET A 116 -4.58 9.67 -17.68
N VAL A 117 -3.49 9.25 -17.04
CA VAL A 117 -3.48 8.84 -15.62
C VAL A 117 -3.83 10.02 -14.72
N GLY A 118 -3.28 11.21 -14.97
CA GLY A 118 -3.57 12.42 -14.20
C GLY A 118 -5.02 12.86 -14.29
N SER A 119 -5.64 12.78 -15.47
CA SER A 119 -7.07 13.08 -15.64
C SER A 119 -7.96 12.05 -14.94
N ALA A 120 -7.64 10.76 -15.04
CA ALA A 120 -8.34 9.70 -14.32
C ALA A 120 -8.23 9.88 -12.79
N LEU A 121 -7.05 10.25 -12.30
CA LEU A 121 -6.82 10.53 -10.88
C LEU A 121 -7.63 11.74 -10.41
N SER A 122 -7.68 12.82 -11.19
CA SER A 122 -8.50 14.01 -10.90
C SER A 122 -9.99 13.70 -10.82
N VAL A 123 -10.50 12.86 -11.73
CA VAL A 123 -11.89 12.38 -11.69
C VAL A 123 -12.14 11.54 -10.44
N ALA A 124 -11.22 10.64 -10.09
CA ALA A 124 -11.34 9.80 -8.90
C ALA A 124 -11.32 10.64 -7.61
N THR A 125 -10.45 11.64 -7.50
CA THR A 125 -10.39 12.53 -6.32
C THR A 125 -11.64 13.40 -6.19
N SER A 126 -12.17 13.93 -7.30
CA SER A 126 -13.46 14.66 -7.29
C SER A 126 -14.60 13.79 -6.79
N ARG A 127 -14.72 12.56 -7.31
CA ARG A 127 -15.76 11.59 -6.89
C ARG A 127 -15.65 11.25 -5.40
N LEU A 128 -14.42 11.06 -4.89
CA LEU A 128 -14.19 10.81 -3.47
C LEU A 128 -14.62 12.03 -2.64
N GLN A 129 -14.28 13.24 -3.07
CA GLN A 129 -14.67 14.46 -2.38
C GLN A 129 -16.19 14.64 -2.35
N GLU A 130 -16.89 14.34 -3.45
CA GLU A 130 -18.36 14.33 -3.52
C GLU A 130 -18.97 13.29 -2.58
N ALA A 131 -18.45 12.06 -2.58
CA ALA A 131 -18.90 11.02 -1.66
C ALA A 131 -18.70 11.43 -0.19
N ASN A 132 -17.56 12.05 0.15
CA ASN A 132 -17.29 12.54 1.49
C ASN A 132 -18.21 13.72 1.89
N LYS A 133 -18.50 14.63 0.96
CA LYS A 133 -19.52 15.68 1.16
C LYS A 133 -20.90 15.08 1.40
N SER A 134 -21.29 14.06 0.65
CA SER A 134 -22.57 13.34 0.86
C SER A 134 -22.59 12.55 2.18
N LEU A 135 -21.45 12.11 2.70
CA LEU A 135 -21.38 11.45 4.01
C LEU A 135 -21.43 12.45 5.17
N ARG A 136 -20.69 13.56 5.08
CA ARG A 136 -20.53 14.57 6.14
C ARG A 136 -21.57 15.68 6.13
N GLY A 137 -22.23 15.94 5.00
CA GLY A 137 -23.18 17.04 4.86
C GLY A 137 -24.39 16.92 5.78
N GLU A 138 -25.11 18.03 5.98
CA GLU A 138 -26.32 18.08 6.81
C GLU A 138 -27.45 17.15 6.33
N LYS A 139 -27.45 16.82 5.04
CA LYS A 139 -28.35 15.81 4.42
C LYS A 139 -27.69 14.42 4.30
N GLY A 140 -26.50 14.25 4.85
CA GLY A 140 -25.72 13.03 4.72
C GLY A 140 -26.17 11.91 5.66
N TYR A 141 -25.71 10.70 5.36
CA TYR A 141 -26.03 9.50 6.14
C TYR A 141 -25.63 9.62 7.61
N ALA A 142 -24.55 10.35 7.93
CA ALA A 142 -24.12 10.52 9.32
C ALA A 142 -25.15 11.31 10.15
N HIS A 143 -25.71 12.38 9.60
CA HIS A 143 -26.76 13.15 10.28
C HIS A 143 -28.07 12.37 10.36
N HIS A 144 -28.44 11.66 9.28
CA HIS A 144 -29.61 10.77 9.29
C HIS A 144 -29.50 9.67 10.35
N LEU A 145 -28.33 9.02 10.46
CA LEU A 145 -28.07 8.00 11.48
C LEU A 145 -28.14 8.59 12.89
N LYS A 146 -27.56 9.78 13.12
CA LYS A 146 -27.68 10.48 14.41
C LYS A 146 -29.14 10.78 14.75
N ASN A 147 -29.96 11.17 13.77
CA ASN A 147 -31.38 11.42 13.99
C ASN A 147 -32.16 10.13 14.29
N LEU A 148 -31.88 9.04 13.57
CA LEU A 148 -32.45 7.72 13.87
C LEU A 148 -32.04 7.21 15.25
N GLN A 149 -30.77 7.39 15.63
CA GLN A 149 -30.28 7.06 16.97
C GLN A 149 -31.04 7.86 18.03
N LYS A 150 -31.23 9.17 17.83
CA LYS A 150 -32.05 10.00 18.73
C LYS A 150 -33.48 9.49 18.83
N LEU A 151 -34.13 9.13 17.72
CA LEU A 151 -35.49 8.57 17.72
C LEU A 151 -35.55 7.24 18.48
N LEU A 152 -34.57 6.35 18.30
CA LEU A 152 -34.46 5.10 19.03
C LEU A 152 -34.29 5.36 20.55
N ARG A 153 -33.42 6.29 20.93
CA ARG A 153 -33.21 6.68 22.33
C ARG A 153 -34.47 7.27 22.95
N MET A 154 -35.19 8.13 22.22
CA MET A 154 -36.49 8.67 22.64
C MET A 154 -37.52 7.55 22.86
N GLN A 155 -37.58 6.56 21.97
CA GLN A 155 -38.46 5.41 22.14
C GLN A 155 -38.07 4.57 23.37
N GLN A 156 -36.78 4.32 23.58
CA GLN A 156 -36.28 3.60 24.75
C GLN A 156 -36.59 4.34 26.05
N GLN A 157 -36.42 5.67 26.05
CA GLN A 157 -36.77 6.54 27.17
C GLN A 157 -38.26 6.49 27.48
N PHE A 158 -39.12 6.56 26.44
CA PHE A 158 -40.57 6.42 26.61
C PHE A 158 -40.92 5.04 27.19
N MET A 159 -40.31 3.97 26.69
CA MET A 159 -40.59 2.62 27.17
C MET A 159 -40.10 2.43 28.63
N ALA A 160 -38.95 3.00 28.98
CA ALA A 160 -38.43 3.01 30.35
C ALA A 160 -39.30 3.87 31.29
N SER A 161 -39.88 4.97 30.80
CA SER A 161 -40.80 5.79 31.60
C SER A 161 -42.10 5.04 31.90
N GLN A 162 -42.61 4.23 30.97
CA GLN A 162 -43.72 3.31 31.23
C GLN A 162 -43.36 2.27 32.29
N ILE A 163 -42.15 1.69 32.24
CA ILE A 163 -41.67 0.76 33.27
C ILE A 163 -41.57 1.45 34.64
N SER A 164 -41.07 2.68 34.68
CA SER A 164 -41.00 3.48 35.92
C SER A 164 -42.40 3.74 36.51
N LEU A 165 -43.41 3.93 35.66
CA LEU A 165 -44.81 4.06 36.08
C LEU A 165 -45.40 2.74 36.60
N LEU A 166 -45.09 1.62 35.93
CA LEU A 166 -45.56 0.28 36.30
C LEU A 166 -44.89 -0.25 37.59
N TYR A 167 -43.61 0.06 37.78
CA TYR A 167 -42.79 -0.39 38.92
C TYR A 167 -42.16 0.80 39.65
N PRO A 168 -42.96 1.65 40.31
CA PRO A 168 -42.44 2.86 40.94
C PRO A 168 -41.57 2.50 42.15
N VAL A 169 -40.31 2.95 42.12
CA VAL A 169 -39.39 2.85 43.26
C VAL A 169 -39.55 4.10 44.11
N LYS A 170 -40.23 3.98 45.26
CA LYS A 170 -40.44 5.08 46.21
C LYS A 170 -39.43 4.97 47.35
N VAL A 171 -38.90 6.12 47.76
CA VAL A 171 -38.15 6.22 49.01
C VAL A 171 -39.15 6.36 50.14
N VAL A 172 -39.22 5.38 51.04
CA VAL A 172 -40.00 5.51 52.27
C VAL A 172 -39.06 6.04 53.34
N CYS A 173 -39.25 7.30 53.72
CA CYS A 173 -38.55 7.93 54.85
C CYS A 173 -39.31 7.62 56.14
N GLY A 174 -38.80 6.70 56.95
CA GLY A 174 -39.36 6.42 58.26
C GLY A 174 -39.21 7.64 59.17
N HIS A 175 -40.32 8.29 59.52
CA HIS A 175 -40.32 9.26 60.62
C HIS A 175 -40.27 8.49 61.94
N THR A 176 -39.08 8.09 62.40
CA THR A 176 -38.89 7.77 63.81
C THR A 176 -38.81 9.07 64.58
N ARG A 177 -39.85 9.33 65.39
CA ARG A 177 -39.91 10.47 66.30
C ARG A 177 -38.74 10.41 67.30
N LYS A 178 -37.91 11.45 67.24
CA LYS A 178 -37.10 12.12 68.29
C LYS A 178 -35.87 11.40 68.92
N HIS A 179 -34.78 12.18 68.90
CA HIS A 179 -33.50 12.13 69.64
C HIS A 179 -32.49 11.02 69.26
N ASP A 180 -31.63 11.28 68.27
CA ASP A 180 -30.26 11.74 68.51
C ASP A 180 -29.53 12.09 67.21
N VAL A 181 -28.55 12.99 67.32
CA VAL A 181 -27.82 13.60 66.22
C VAL A 181 -26.80 12.62 65.64
N GLN A 182 -27.14 11.98 64.51
CA GLN A 182 -26.19 11.54 63.49
C GLN A 182 -26.90 11.54 62.13
N LYS A 183 -26.44 12.39 61.20
CA LYS A 183 -27.00 12.52 59.86
C LYS A 183 -26.67 11.27 59.01
N SER A 184 -27.65 10.92 58.17
CA SER A 184 -27.59 10.06 56.97
C SER A 184 -27.79 8.54 57.11
N LEU A 185 -28.78 8.08 56.34
CA LEU A 185 -28.75 6.92 55.43
C LEU A 185 -29.64 5.69 55.69
N ASP A 186 -30.72 5.76 56.47
CA ASP A 186 -31.71 4.66 56.53
C ASP A 186 -32.97 4.97 55.69
N ALA A 187 -32.76 5.26 54.40
CA ALA A 187 -33.84 5.41 53.44
C ALA A 187 -34.21 4.04 52.85
N THR A 188 -35.22 3.37 53.43
CA THR A 188 -35.73 2.10 52.87
C THR A 188 -36.46 2.35 51.55
N LEU A 189 -35.91 1.83 50.45
CA LEU A 189 -36.54 1.86 49.14
C LEU A 189 -37.62 0.76 49.08
N THR A 190 -38.80 1.10 48.57
CA THR A 190 -39.87 0.13 48.30
C THR A 190 -40.32 0.21 46.85
N ILE A 191 -40.77 -0.92 46.31
CA ILE A 191 -41.38 -1.01 44.98
C ILE A 191 -42.89 -1.05 45.14
N SER A 192 -43.60 -0.27 44.33
CA SER A 192 -45.06 -0.17 44.36
C SER A 192 -45.61 0.19 45.76
N GLY A 193 -44.86 0.99 46.52
CA GLY A 193 -45.27 1.59 47.79
C GLY A 193 -45.32 0.67 49.02
N HIS A 194 -45.39 -0.64 48.85
CA HIS A 194 -45.64 -1.59 49.95
C HIS A 194 -44.65 -2.76 50.06
N LEU A 195 -43.72 -2.88 49.09
CA LEU A 195 -42.85 -4.04 48.96
C LEU A 195 -41.38 -3.62 49.21
N SER A 196 -40.85 -3.99 50.38
CA SER A 196 -39.44 -3.79 50.74
C SER A 196 -38.61 -5.00 50.34
N VAL A 197 -37.45 -4.75 49.72
CA VAL A 197 -36.42 -5.79 49.54
C VAL A 197 -35.56 -5.77 50.79
N HIS A 198 -35.75 -6.73 51.68
CA HIS A 198 -34.93 -6.86 52.87
C HIS A 198 -33.67 -7.68 52.56
N PRO A 199 -32.48 -7.26 53.01
CA PRO A 199 -31.28 -8.05 52.86
C PRO A 199 -31.45 -9.40 53.57
N PHE A 200 -31.26 -10.50 52.84
CA PHE A 200 -31.40 -11.86 53.37
C PHE A 200 -30.47 -12.16 54.55
N THR A 201 -29.42 -11.35 54.77
CA THR A 201 -28.52 -11.43 55.94
C THR A 201 -29.17 -11.02 57.26
N LYS A 202 -30.32 -10.33 57.24
CA LYS A 202 -31.12 -10.00 58.46
C LYS A 202 -32.31 -10.94 58.65
N MET A 203 -32.48 -11.94 57.78
CA MET A 203 -33.66 -12.78 57.72
C MET A 203 -33.46 -14.06 58.56
N ASN A 204 -33.55 -13.92 59.88
CA ASN A 204 -33.47 -15.03 60.82
C ASN A 204 -34.80 -15.80 60.91
N PHE A 205 -34.80 -16.94 61.63
CA PHE A 205 -35.89 -17.89 61.91
C PHE A 205 -37.28 -17.30 62.25
N LEU A 206 -37.37 -16.01 62.56
CA LEU A 206 -38.58 -15.26 62.96
C LEU A 206 -39.13 -14.34 61.87
N THR A 207 -38.78 -14.56 60.60
CA THR A 207 -39.36 -13.76 59.52
C THR A 207 -40.79 -14.21 59.25
N ASP A 208 -41.73 -13.27 59.33
CA ASP A 208 -43.12 -13.55 59.02
C ASP A 208 -43.19 -14.05 57.57
N LYS A 209 -43.94 -15.15 57.34
CA LYS A 209 -44.16 -15.71 56.01
C LYS A 209 -44.66 -14.62 55.03
N LYS A 210 -45.34 -13.61 55.55
CA LYS A 210 -45.79 -12.43 54.80
C LYS A 210 -44.65 -11.52 54.34
N GLU A 211 -43.64 -11.28 55.17
CA GLU A 211 -42.47 -10.46 54.81
C GLU A 211 -41.57 -11.17 53.80
N ALA A 212 -41.39 -12.48 53.96
CA ALA A 212 -40.64 -13.30 52.99
C ALA A 212 -41.31 -13.30 51.61
N LEU A 213 -42.64 -13.46 51.58
CA LEU A 213 -43.42 -13.41 50.34
C LEU A 213 -43.44 -12.00 49.74
N SER A 214 -43.49 -10.96 50.57
CA SER A 214 -43.38 -9.56 50.13
C SER A 214 -42.03 -9.31 49.45
N SER A 215 -40.92 -9.66 50.10
CA SER A 215 -39.58 -9.50 49.53
C SER A 215 -39.39 -10.31 48.24
N ALA A 216 -39.90 -11.54 48.19
CA ALA A 216 -39.89 -12.39 47.00
C ALA A 216 -40.66 -11.76 45.83
N THR A 217 -41.83 -11.19 46.12
CA THR A 217 -42.65 -10.48 45.13
C THR A 217 -41.96 -9.21 44.65
N ALA A 218 -41.29 -8.47 45.53
CA ALA A 218 -40.50 -7.28 45.18
C ALA A 218 -39.35 -7.62 44.24
N LEU A 219 -38.57 -8.66 44.56
CA LEU A 219 -37.49 -9.14 43.71
C LEU A 219 -38.01 -9.66 42.37
N GLY A 220 -39.16 -10.34 42.36
CA GLY A 220 -39.84 -10.77 41.13
C GLY A 220 -40.22 -9.60 40.21
N TYR A 221 -40.76 -8.52 40.78
CA TYR A 221 -41.06 -7.30 40.01
C TYR A 221 -39.82 -6.60 39.48
N ILE A 222 -38.72 -6.54 40.25
CA ILE A 222 -37.44 -6.01 39.75
C ILE A 222 -36.94 -6.86 38.60
N ALA A 223 -36.90 -8.18 38.78
CA ALA A 223 -36.41 -9.10 37.77
C ALA A 223 -37.21 -8.99 36.46
N HIS A 224 -38.53 -8.81 36.57
CA HIS A 224 -39.38 -8.52 35.41
C HIS A 224 -39.03 -7.18 34.74
N ALA A 225 -38.93 -6.10 35.52
CA ALA A 225 -38.58 -4.79 34.99
C ALA A 225 -37.19 -4.76 34.34
N VAL A 226 -36.19 -5.42 34.94
CA VAL A 226 -34.83 -5.57 34.41
C VAL A 226 -34.84 -6.36 33.10
N SER A 227 -35.61 -7.45 33.02
CA SER A 227 -35.76 -8.21 31.78
C SER A 227 -36.37 -7.36 30.65
N LEU A 228 -37.36 -6.52 30.97
CA LEU A 228 -37.96 -5.61 29.98
C LEU A 228 -36.99 -4.50 29.56
N LEU A 229 -36.30 -3.87 30.51
CA LEU A 229 -35.30 -2.83 30.22
C LEU A 229 -34.17 -3.38 29.34
N ALA A 230 -33.65 -4.57 29.67
CA ALA A 230 -32.64 -5.24 28.86
C ALA A 230 -33.12 -5.46 27.41
N LEU A 231 -34.37 -5.90 27.24
CA LEU A 231 -34.99 -6.09 25.92
C LEU A 231 -35.15 -4.78 25.13
N TYR A 232 -35.50 -3.68 25.81
CA TYR A 232 -35.73 -2.37 25.19
C TYR A 232 -34.42 -1.69 24.81
N ILE A 233 -33.40 -1.78 25.67
CA ILE A 233 -32.06 -1.25 25.44
C ILE A 233 -31.24 -2.17 24.51
N LYS A 234 -31.74 -3.37 24.23
CA LYS A 234 -31.12 -4.41 23.38
C LYS A 234 -29.79 -4.92 23.93
N VAL A 235 -29.70 -5.05 25.25
CA VAL A 235 -28.55 -5.64 25.94
C VAL A 235 -28.93 -7.04 26.44
N PRO A 236 -28.25 -8.11 25.97
CA PRO A 236 -28.50 -9.45 26.50
C PRO A 236 -28.00 -9.54 27.94
N LEU A 237 -28.84 -10.05 28.84
CA LEU A 237 -28.46 -10.28 30.24
C LEU A 237 -27.45 -11.42 30.34
N ARG A 238 -26.45 -11.26 31.21
CA ARG A 238 -25.46 -12.31 31.49
C ARG A 238 -26.08 -13.48 32.25
N TYR A 239 -27.02 -13.19 33.15
CA TYR A 239 -27.73 -14.19 33.93
C TYR A 239 -29.24 -14.19 33.59
N PRO A 240 -29.67 -14.99 32.60
CA PRO A 240 -31.06 -15.03 32.18
C PRO A 240 -32.04 -15.29 33.33
N ILE A 241 -33.18 -14.60 33.26
CA ILE A 241 -34.20 -14.61 34.30
C ILE A 241 -35.38 -15.47 33.84
N ARG A 242 -35.79 -16.45 34.65
CA ARG A 242 -37.04 -17.19 34.48
C ARG A 242 -38.11 -16.59 35.39
N LEU A 243 -38.99 -15.83 34.75
CA LEU A 243 -40.05 -15.07 35.40
C LEU A 243 -41.10 -15.99 36.01
N GLY A 244 -41.38 -15.81 37.30
CA GLY A 244 -42.37 -16.59 38.05
C GLY A 244 -43.09 -15.76 39.10
N ALA A 245 -43.16 -14.43 38.92
CA ALA A 245 -43.63 -13.47 39.92
C ALA A 245 -42.87 -13.64 41.26
N SER A 246 -43.56 -14.02 42.34
CA SER A 246 -42.94 -14.32 43.64
C SER A 246 -42.02 -15.54 43.63
N ARG A 247 -42.07 -16.37 42.59
CA ARG A 247 -41.21 -17.55 42.38
C ARG A 247 -40.30 -17.38 41.16
N THR A 248 -39.69 -16.20 41.04
CA THR A 248 -38.74 -15.93 39.95
C THR A 248 -37.38 -16.56 40.27
N TYR A 249 -36.71 -17.04 39.23
CA TYR A 249 -35.39 -17.64 39.33
C TYR A 249 -34.42 -16.96 38.36
N ILE A 250 -33.14 -17.01 38.68
CA ILE A 250 -32.05 -16.52 37.84
C ILE A 250 -31.09 -17.67 37.53
N CYS A 251 -30.59 -17.70 36.30
CA CYS A 251 -29.81 -18.81 35.77
C CYS A 251 -28.33 -18.43 35.67
N ASP A 252 -27.46 -19.26 36.22
CA ASP A 252 -26.02 -19.16 35.99
C ASP A 252 -25.55 -20.26 35.03
N TYR A 253 -24.77 -19.84 34.02
CA TYR A 253 -24.16 -20.71 33.01
C TYR A 253 -22.68 -21.01 33.32
N THR A 254 -22.16 -20.60 34.47
CA THR A 254 -20.79 -20.94 34.88
C THR A 254 -20.59 -22.46 34.76
N PRO A 255 -19.61 -22.92 33.95
CA PRO A 255 -19.33 -24.35 33.83
C PRO A 255 -19.02 -24.92 35.21
N PRO A 256 -19.60 -26.07 35.60
CA PRO A 256 -19.21 -26.70 36.85
C PRO A 256 -17.70 -26.96 36.81
N LEU A 257 -16.98 -26.47 37.82
CA LEU A 257 -15.51 -26.54 37.94
C LEU A 257 -14.97 -27.97 38.10
N VAL A 258 -15.81 -28.98 37.86
CA VAL A 258 -15.47 -30.39 38.01
C VAL A 258 -15.16 -30.94 36.64
N GLU A 259 -13.87 -30.99 36.32
CA GLU A 259 -13.29 -31.86 35.30
C GLU A 259 -13.59 -33.33 35.64
N SER A 260 -14.80 -33.81 35.40
CA SER A 260 -15.03 -35.25 35.30
C SER A 260 -16.35 -35.54 34.58
N ILE A 261 -16.17 -36.17 33.41
CA ILE A 261 -17.14 -36.90 32.57
C ILE A 261 -17.78 -36.06 31.44
N PRO A 262 -17.40 -36.31 30.17
CA PRO A 262 -18.05 -35.74 28.99
C PRO A 262 -19.26 -36.61 28.62
N GLU A 263 -20.38 -36.44 29.31
CA GLU A 263 -21.65 -37.03 28.90
C GLU A 263 -22.60 -35.92 28.43
N PHE A 264 -22.88 -35.96 27.13
CA PHE A 264 -23.85 -35.12 26.43
C PHE A 264 -25.26 -35.33 27.00
N THR A 265 -25.58 -34.68 28.11
CA THR A 265 -26.97 -34.60 28.60
C THR A 265 -27.26 -33.18 29.08
N SER A 266 -27.93 -32.41 28.23
CA SER A 266 -28.52 -31.08 28.47
C SER A 266 -27.79 -30.21 29.51
N THR A 267 -27.00 -29.24 29.03
CA THR A 267 -26.46 -28.13 29.84
C THR A 267 -27.58 -27.23 30.35
N LYS A 268 -28.44 -27.75 31.23
CA LYS A 268 -29.48 -26.96 31.89
C LYS A 268 -28.75 -26.01 32.83
N PRO A 269 -28.93 -24.68 32.67
CA PRO A 269 -28.30 -23.72 33.57
C PRO A 269 -28.75 -24.00 35.00
N ILE A 270 -27.86 -23.74 35.96
CA ILE A 270 -28.19 -23.91 37.37
C ILE A 270 -29.10 -22.73 37.76
N GLU A 271 -30.26 -23.07 38.31
CA GLU A 271 -31.30 -22.11 38.63
C GLU A 271 -31.27 -21.71 40.11
N PHE A 272 -31.26 -20.42 40.39
CA PHE A 272 -31.21 -19.87 41.75
C PHE A 272 -32.49 -19.09 42.06
N PRO A 273 -33.20 -19.37 43.16
CA PRO A 273 -34.45 -18.70 43.50
C PRO A 273 -34.20 -17.28 44.01
N LEU A 274 -34.95 -16.29 43.50
CA LEU A 274 -34.97 -14.92 44.05
C LEU A 274 -35.88 -14.77 45.28
N PHE A 275 -36.31 -15.88 45.86
CA PHE A 275 -37.16 -15.96 47.04
C PHE A 275 -36.51 -16.91 48.05
N LEU A 276 -36.92 -16.81 49.31
CA LEU A 276 -36.47 -17.75 50.33
C LEU A 276 -37.15 -19.10 50.15
N GLU A 277 -36.34 -20.12 49.87
CA GLU A 277 -36.79 -21.50 49.78
C GLU A 277 -36.19 -22.30 50.94
N GLY A 278 -36.99 -22.53 51.98
CA GLY A 278 -36.57 -23.30 53.16
C GLY A 278 -35.49 -22.62 54.02
N LYS A 279 -34.50 -23.40 54.48
CA LYS A 279 -33.45 -22.97 55.42
C LYS A 279 -32.17 -22.47 54.71
N GLU A 280 -32.10 -22.58 53.39
CA GLU A 280 -30.92 -22.26 52.58
C GLU A 280 -30.96 -20.81 52.08
N THR A 281 -30.69 -19.86 52.97
CA THR A 281 -30.65 -18.42 52.64
C THR A 281 -29.50 -18.05 51.70
N THR A 282 -28.47 -18.89 51.61
CA THR A 282 -27.26 -18.67 50.79
C THR A 282 -27.55 -18.70 49.30
N ARG A 283 -28.41 -19.64 48.85
CA ARG A 283 -28.78 -19.78 47.43
C ARG A 283 -29.55 -18.57 46.94
N SER A 284 -30.50 -18.08 47.74
CA SER A 284 -31.28 -16.87 47.42
C SER A 284 -30.45 -15.59 47.51
N ALA A 285 -29.51 -15.50 48.46
CA ALA A 285 -28.58 -14.38 48.55
C ALA A 285 -27.67 -14.30 47.30
N TYR A 286 -27.20 -15.45 46.80
CA TYR A 286 -26.45 -15.53 45.56
C TYR A 286 -27.31 -15.13 44.34
N ALA A 287 -28.56 -15.58 44.27
CA ALA A 287 -29.50 -15.16 43.22
C ALA A 287 -29.65 -13.62 43.14
N VAL A 288 -29.80 -12.96 44.30
CA VAL A 288 -29.90 -11.49 44.37
C VAL A 288 -28.59 -10.81 43.95
N PHE A 289 -27.44 -11.38 44.31
CA PHE A 289 -26.15 -10.90 43.84
C PHE A 289 -26.04 -10.97 42.31
N LEU A 290 -26.47 -12.08 41.69
CA LEU A 290 -26.50 -12.23 40.23
C LEU A 290 -27.42 -11.21 39.57
N LEU A 291 -28.62 -10.99 40.12
CA LEU A 291 -29.55 -9.96 39.62
C LEU A 291 -28.91 -8.56 39.70
N ASN A 292 -28.14 -8.27 40.76
CA ASN A 292 -27.40 -7.02 40.84
C ASN A 292 -26.28 -6.93 39.81
N LYS A 293 -25.66 -8.05 39.43
CA LYS A 293 -24.63 -8.08 38.38
C LYS A 293 -25.20 -7.79 37.00
N ASP A 294 -26.41 -8.25 36.72
CA ASP A 294 -27.14 -7.85 35.51
C ASP A 294 -27.49 -6.35 35.53
N LEU A 295 -27.92 -5.80 36.67
CA LEU A 295 -28.14 -4.36 36.82
C LEU A 295 -26.85 -3.55 36.62
N GLU A 296 -25.74 -4.00 37.17
CA GLU A 296 -24.42 -3.40 36.99
C GLU A 296 -24.00 -3.44 35.51
N GLN A 297 -24.28 -4.53 34.80
CA GLN A 297 -24.05 -4.59 33.35
C GLN A 297 -24.86 -3.53 32.59
N LEU A 298 -26.15 -3.37 32.93
CA LEU A 298 -27.00 -2.37 32.28
C LEU A 298 -26.58 -0.94 32.60
N LEU A 299 -26.16 -0.66 33.84
CA LEU A 299 -25.62 0.63 34.25
C LEU A 299 -24.31 0.95 33.50
N ASN A 300 -23.38 -0.01 33.44
CA ASN A 300 -22.13 0.12 32.71
C ASN A 300 -22.36 0.36 31.21
N PHE A 301 -23.40 -0.25 30.62
CA PHE A 301 -23.76 -0.02 29.22
C PHE A 301 -24.18 1.44 28.96
N ILE A 302 -24.80 2.09 29.95
CA ILE A 302 -25.20 3.50 29.87
C ILE A 302 -24.05 4.43 30.29
N GLY A 303 -22.98 3.89 30.89
CA GLY A 303 -21.81 4.65 31.35
C GLY A 303 -21.89 5.13 32.80
N VAL A 304 -22.72 4.48 33.63
CA VAL A 304 -22.91 4.82 35.05
C VAL A 304 -22.33 3.71 35.93
N GLU A 305 -21.61 4.10 36.99
CA GLU A 305 -21.07 3.14 37.96
C GLU A 305 -22.16 2.65 38.93
N SER A 306 -22.13 1.36 39.26
CA SER A 306 -23.06 0.80 40.25
C SER A 306 -22.68 1.19 41.68
N LEU A 307 -23.68 1.31 42.56
CA LEU A 307 -23.51 1.56 44.00
C LEU A 307 -23.04 0.31 44.76
N GLY A 308 -22.73 -0.79 44.06
CA GLY A 308 -22.24 -2.04 44.63
C GLY A 308 -23.26 -3.19 44.67
N PRO A 309 -22.82 -4.41 45.05
CA PRO A 309 -23.55 -5.67 44.85
C PRO A 309 -24.78 -5.88 45.74
N ARG A 310 -24.91 -5.10 46.83
CA ARG A 310 -25.99 -5.23 47.81
C ARG A 310 -27.13 -4.22 47.61
N HIS A 311 -27.01 -3.35 46.61
CA HIS A 311 -27.90 -2.20 46.43
C HIS A 311 -28.84 -2.34 45.23
N VAL A 312 -29.49 -3.51 45.07
CA VAL A 312 -30.36 -3.83 43.92
C VAL A 312 -31.39 -2.74 43.63
N LEU A 313 -32.12 -2.29 44.65
CA LEU A 313 -33.14 -1.25 44.48
C LEU A 313 -32.56 0.11 44.11
N ALA A 314 -31.42 0.47 44.69
CA ALA A 314 -30.79 1.75 44.40
C ALA A 314 -30.20 1.74 42.98
N ASN A 315 -29.53 0.65 42.59
CA ASN A 315 -29.00 0.45 41.23
C ASN A 315 -30.12 0.43 40.19
N PHE A 316 -31.26 -0.22 40.48
CA PHE A 316 -32.42 -0.21 39.59
C PHE A 316 -33.03 1.20 39.46
N ARG A 317 -33.12 1.96 40.56
CA ARG A 317 -33.59 3.35 40.52
C ARG A 317 -32.65 4.25 39.73
N GLU A 318 -31.34 4.12 39.94
CA GLU A 318 -30.32 4.83 39.16
C GLU A 318 -30.45 4.50 37.67
N LEU A 319 -30.62 3.22 37.33
CA LEU A 319 -30.81 2.78 35.95
C LEU A 319 -32.02 3.46 35.31
N LEU A 320 -33.18 3.45 35.98
CA LEU A 320 -34.38 4.10 35.49
C LEU A 320 -34.20 5.62 35.33
N ASN A 321 -33.62 6.29 36.33
CA ASN A 321 -33.42 7.74 36.30
C ASN A 321 -32.50 8.16 35.14
N ASN A 322 -31.41 7.42 34.93
CA ASN A 322 -30.45 7.73 33.87
C ASN A 322 -31.05 7.51 32.48
N ILE A 323 -31.82 6.43 32.25
CA ILE A 323 -32.50 6.20 30.96
C ILE A 323 -33.58 7.26 30.71
N VAL A 324 -34.33 7.65 31.77
CA VAL A 324 -35.40 8.65 31.67
C VAL A 324 -34.86 10.08 31.56
N SER A 325 -33.58 10.32 31.89
CA SER A 325 -32.95 11.63 31.79
C SER A 325 -32.85 12.12 30.33
N HIS A 326 -32.78 13.44 30.16
CA HIS A 326 -32.54 14.05 28.84
C HIS A 326 -31.13 13.78 28.30
N GLU A 327 -30.17 13.44 29.17
CA GLU A 327 -28.78 13.16 28.80
C GLU A 327 -28.67 11.86 27.98
N TYR A 328 -29.55 10.89 28.24
CA TYR A 328 -29.60 9.61 27.51
C TYR A 328 -29.91 9.76 26.01
N ILE A 329 -30.67 10.79 25.61
CA ILE A 329 -31.00 11.02 24.20
C ILE A 329 -29.76 11.49 23.42
N ASN A 330 -28.86 12.17 24.11
CA ASN A 330 -27.71 12.84 23.51
C ASN A 330 -26.42 12.00 23.58
N SER A 331 -26.46 10.82 24.22
CA SER A 331 -25.34 9.86 24.32
C SER A 331 -25.34 8.77 23.25
#